data_AF-A0A4R6U8L9-F1
#
_entry.id   AF-A0A4R6U8L9-F1
#
_cell.length_a   1.000
_cell.length_b   1.000
_cell.length_c   1.000
_cell.angle_alpha   90.00
_cell.angle_beta   90.00
_cell.angle_gamma   90.00
#
_symmetry.space_group_name_H-M   'P 1'
#
loop_
_entity.id
_entity.type
_entity.pdbx_description
1 polymer ?
#
loop_
_entity_poly.entity_id
_entity_poly.type
_entity_poly.pdbx_seq_one_letter_code
_entity_poly.pdbx_strand_id
1 'polypeptide(L)'
;MTRKLAGFILVALGVLLSIYILFPGLINMEKSAKAEEERTITGDFKRLSITGQSTDVYVSETSGDDILIRYVGKETLQVNEDEAANELRIEIDDDRRGWLTFGMFTRNKLYVSLPGRTMENTNIQTTSGHLSLADIDGGDVRASTTSGDLSLSVIDGENVMAGTNSGDIVVDRGTGETWDLKTSSGDIDVYTGDFSNLKTNTSSGETTLDQVAAETIGHHSSSGDLEGELLQGELTVRTSSGEVEVNVQQLNGNSSVQTSSGDVDWGVQETPASAELNVNSGSGSIDVEGVEQWQTQLNEEHSFQATIGNNESSLKVTTGSGDIELWVNE
;
A
#
# COMPACT_ATOMS: atom_id res chain seq x y z
N MET A 1 20.34 -22.46 68.97
CA MET A 1 20.58 -22.04 67.58
C MET A 1 22.06 -21.64 67.47
N THR A 2 22.87 -22.39 66.73
CA THR A 2 24.34 -22.22 66.72
C THR A 2 24.72 -20.92 66.02
N ARG A 3 25.77 -20.23 66.48
CA ARG A 3 26.29 -18.97 65.89
C ARG A 3 26.52 -19.05 64.36
N LYS A 4 26.72 -20.25 63.82
CA LYS A 4 26.83 -20.52 62.38
C LYS A 4 25.51 -20.35 61.62
N LEU A 5 24.36 -20.67 62.24
CA LEU A 5 23.05 -20.52 61.60
C LEU A 5 22.64 -19.04 61.51
N ALA A 6 22.94 -18.24 62.54
CA ALA A 6 22.68 -16.81 62.53
C ALA A 6 23.49 -16.07 61.45
N GLY A 7 24.75 -16.47 61.24
CA GLY A 7 25.59 -15.92 60.16
C GLY A 7 25.06 -16.23 58.76
N PHE A 8 24.54 -17.45 58.56
CA PHE A 8 23.97 -17.86 57.26
C PHE A 8 22.70 -17.08 56.90
N ILE A 9 21.83 -16.81 57.89
CA ILE A 9 20.60 -16.03 57.70
C ILE A 9 20.93 -14.57 57.33
N LEU A 10 21.95 -13.98 57.96
CA LEU A 10 22.38 -12.61 57.65
C LEU A 10 22.97 -12.48 56.25
N VAL A 11 23.75 -13.47 55.80
CA VAL A 11 24.30 -13.48 54.43
C VAL A 11 23.18 -13.67 53.41
N ALA A 12 22.22 -14.57 53.66
CA ALA A 12 21.07 -14.77 52.77
C ALA A 12 20.19 -13.52 52.65
N LEU A 13 19.93 -12.83 53.77
CA LEU A 13 19.20 -11.55 53.78
C LEU A 13 19.97 -10.46 53.03
N GLY A 14 21.29 -10.39 53.18
CA GLY A 14 22.13 -9.44 52.44
C GLY A 14 22.12 -9.68 50.93
N VAL A 15 22.10 -10.93 50.49
CA VAL A 15 22.00 -11.31 49.07
C VAL A 15 20.60 -11.01 48.51
N LEU A 16 19.54 -11.24 49.28
CA LEU A 16 18.18 -10.87 48.87
C LEU A 16 18.01 -9.35 48.77
N LEU A 17 18.61 -8.59 49.70
CA LEU A 17 18.60 -7.14 49.68
C LEU A 17 19.44 -6.58 48.52
N SER A 18 20.57 -7.21 48.17
CA SER A 18 21.38 -6.79 47.02
C SER A 18 20.71 -7.10 45.69
N ILE A 19 20.00 -8.23 45.58
CA ILE A 19 19.14 -8.54 44.43
C ILE A 19 18.01 -7.51 44.30
N TYR A 20 17.39 -7.10 45.41
CA TYR A 20 16.37 -6.03 45.43
C TYR A 20 16.90 -4.70 44.89
N ILE A 21 18.11 -4.30 45.30
CA ILE A 21 18.71 -3.01 44.92
C ILE A 21 19.26 -3.04 43.48
N LEU A 22 19.83 -4.17 43.04
CA LEU A 22 20.42 -4.32 41.70
C LEU A 22 19.40 -4.67 40.61
N PHE A 23 18.26 -5.26 40.98
CA PHE A 23 17.20 -5.67 40.05
C PHE A 23 15.81 -5.21 40.55
N PRO A 24 15.52 -3.89 40.58
CA PRO A 24 14.20 -3.38 40.99
C PRO A 24 13.06 -3.87 40.09
N GLY A 25 13.37 -4.37 38.89
CA GLY A 25 12.40 -4.99 37.97
C GLY A 25 11.98 -6.43 38.31
N LEU A 26 12.70 -7.14 39.21
CA LEU A 26 12.42 -8.55 39.49
C LEU A 26 11.19 -8.78 40.41
N ILE A 27 10.81 -7.76 41.19
CA ILE A 27 9.69 -7.85 42.16
C ILE A 27 8.40 -7.23 41.60
N ASN A 28 8.50 -6.49 40.48
CA ASN A 28 7.36 -5.97 39.73
C ASN A 28 6.98 -6.88 38.55
N MET A 29 7.13 -8.20 38.69
CA MET A 29 6.68 -9.19 37.70
C MET A 29 5.15 -9.43 37.71
N GLU A 30 4.36 -8.57 38.36
CA GLU A 30 2.91 -8.72 38.48
C GLU A 30 2.07 -7.74 37.63
N LYS A 31 2.67 -6.94 36.75
CA LYS A 31 1.93 -6.12 35.77
C LYS A 31 2.61 -6.09 34.40
N SER A 32 2.44 -7.14 33.61
CA SER A 32 2.69 -7.08 32.16
C SER A 32 1.65 -7.86 31.35
N ALA A 33 0.40 -7.93 31.84
CA ALA A 33 -0.71 -8.27 30.96
C ALA A 33 -1.04 -7.04 30.08
N LYS A 34 -1.28 -7.24 28.78
CA LYS A 34 -1.85 -6.18 27.93
C LYS A 34 -3.22 -5.82 28.50
N ALA A 35 -3.53 -4.53 28.57
CA ALA A 35 -4.89 -4.09 28.85
C ALA A 35 -5.73 -4.35 27.59
N GLU A 36 -6.95 -4.83 27.81
CA GLU A 36 -7.96 -4.96 26.78
C GLU A 36 -9.09 -4.00 27.14
N GLU A 37 -9.36 -3.07 26.23
CA GLU A 37 -10.43 -2.08 26.35
C GLU A 37 -11.41 -2.27 25.20
N GLU A 38 -12.70 -2.37 25.53
CA GLU A 38 -13.78 -2.41 24.56
C GLU A 38 -14.69 -1.21 24.77
N ARG A 39 -15.10 -0.55 23.68
CA ARG A 39 -16.06 0.54 23.68
C ARG A 39 -17.08 0.34 22.57
N THR A 40 -18.32 0.69 22.87
CA THR A 40 -19.41 0.79 21.89
C THR A 40 -19.79 2.25 21.80
N ILE A 41 -19.73 2.80 20.60
CA ILE A 41 -20.06 4.20 20.31
C ILE A 41 -21.33 4.21 19.47
N THR A 42 -22.38 4.83 20.01
CA THR A 42 -23.64 5.02 19.30
C THR A 42 -23.62 6.39 18.66
N GLY A 43 -23.77 6.47 17.33
CA GLY A 43 -23.76 7.75 16.63
C GLY A 43 -23.53 7.61 15.12
N ASP A 44 -23.90 8.67 14.40
CA ASP A 44 -23.82 8.72 12.93
C ASP A 44 -22.58 9.45 12.40
N PHE A 45 -21.42 9.11 12.95
CA PHE A 45 -20.13 9.65 12.54
C PHE A 45 -19.82 9.30 11.10
N LYS A 46 -19.64 10.33 10.26
CA LYS A 46 -19.27 10.21 8.86
C LYS A 46 -17.77 10.35 8.60
N ARG A 47 -17.01 10.76 9.62
CA ARG A 47 -15.55 10.84 9.54
C ARG A 47 -14.89 10.03 10.63
N LEU A 48 -13.83 9.32 10.26
CA LEU A 48 -12.98 8.56 11.15
C LEU A 48 -11.55 9.08 11.06
N SER A 49 -10.95 9.39 12.20
CA SER A 49 -9.54 9.75 12.30
C SER A 49 -8.86 8.86 13.34
N ILE A 50 -7.84 8.11 12.94
CA ILE A 50 -7.08 7.21 13.82
C ILE A 50 -5.59 7.58 13.75
N THR A 51 -4.98 7.81 14.91
CA THR A 51 -3.54 8.06 15.02
C THR A 51 -2.91 7.14 16.07
N GLY A 52 -1.78 6.50 15.75
CA GLY A 52 -1.01 5.74 16.73
C GLY A 52 0.41 5.40 16.28
N GLN A 53 1.40 5.44 17.18
CA GLN A 53 2.80 5.27 16.78
C GLN A 53 3.15 3.82 16.37
N SER A 54 2.92 2.86 17.27
CA SER A 54 3.30 1.45 17.11
C SER A 54 2.08 0.52 17.29
N THR A 55 1.00 0.86 16.59
CA THR A 55 -0.30 0.19 16.72
C THR A 55 -0.72 -0.36 15.37
N ASP A 56 -0.93 -1.68 15.30
CA ASP A 56 -1.61 -2.28 14.15
C ASP A 56 -3.08 -1.86 14.21
N VAL A 57 -3.63 -1.36 13.10
CA VAL A 57 -5.01 -0.87 13.01
C VAL A 57 -5.76 -1.73 12.01
N TYR A 58 -6.90 -2.26 12.44
CA TYR A 58 -7.81 -3.05 11.64
C TYR A 58 -9.15 -2.32 11.61
N VAL A 59 -9.57 -1.86 10.44
CA VAL A 59 -10.89 -1.26 10.22
C VAL A 59 -11.69 -2.16 9.30
N SER A 60 -12.94 -2.41 9.67
CA SER A 60 -13.84 -3.30 8.93
C SER A 60 -15.28 -2.86 9.10
N GLU A 61 -16.18 -3.31 8.23
CA GLU A 61 -17.62 -3.15 8.44
C GLU A 61 -18.16 -4.09 9.53
N THR A 62 -19.23 -3.68 10.22
CA THR A 62 -20.10 -4.52 11.05
C THR A 62 -21.56 -4.41 10.60
N SER A 63 -22.30 -5.51 10.79
CA SER A 63 -23.75 -5.58 10.53
C SER A 63 -24.62 -4.79 11.52
N GLY A 64 -24.04 -4.30 12.61
CA GLY A 64 -24.76 -3.52 13.63
C GLY A 64 -24.71 -2.02 13.35
N ASP A 65 -25.56 -1.25 14.04
CA ASP A 65 -25.64 0.21 13.87
C ASP A 65 -24.59 0.98 14.69
N ASP A 66 -23.94 0.31 15.64
CA ASP A 66 -22.96 0.92 16.54
C ASP A 66 -21.52 0.72 16.02
N ILE A 67 -20.66 1.69 16.30
CA ILE A 67 -19.21 1.55 16.10
C ILE A 67 -18.64 0.77 17.28
N LEU A 68 -17.88 -0.28 16.98
CA LEU A 68 -17.23 -1.12 17.99
C LEU A 68 -15.72 -0.87 17.97
N ILE A 69 -15.17 -0.52 19.12
CA ILE A 69 -13.73 -0.30 19.30
C ILE A 69 -13.22 -1.35 20.26
N ARG A 70 -12.21 -2.11 19.84
CA ARG A 70 -11.47 -3.04 20.70
C ARG A 70 -9.98 -2.74 20.61
N TYR A 71 -9.38 -2.40 21.73
CA TYR A 71 -7.97 -2.07 21.83
C TYR A 71 -7.25 -3.04 22.75
N VAL A 72 -6.11 -3.56 22.29
CA VAL A 72 -5.27 -4.51 23.03
C VAL A 72 -3.85 -3.97 23.07
N GLY A 73 -3.47 -3.36 24.18
CA GLY A 73 -2.20 -2.64 24.30
C GLY A 73 -1.85 -2.23 25.71
N LYS A 74 -0.73 -1.53 25.86
CA LYS A 74 -0.29 -0.94 27.13
C LYS A 74 -0.45 0.58 27.17
N GLU A 75 -0.50 1.20 26.00
CA GLU A 75 -0.61 2.65 25.84
C GLU A 75 -2.07 3.11 26.04
N THR A 76 -2.27 4.40 26.26
CA THR A 76 -3.59 4.97 26.58
C THR A 76 -4.43 5.13 25.32
N LEU A 77 -5.66 4.56 25.33
CA LEU A 77 -6.65 4.80 24.28
C LEU A 77 -7.49 6.05 24.59
N GLN A 78 -7.38 7.07 23.74
CA GLN A 78 -8.24 8.23 23.75
C GLN A 78 -9.25 8.13 22.61
N VAL A 79 -10.55 8.30 22.93
CA VAL A 79 -11.63 8.33 21.96
C VAL A 79 -12.41 9.62 22.18
N ASN A 80 -12.53 10.42 21.13
CA ASN A 80 -13.19 11.73 21.15
C ASN A 80 -14.28 11.76 20.06
N GLU A 81 -15.50 12.02 20.50
CA GLU A 81 -16.69 12.14 19.68
C GLU A 81 -16.99 13.62 19.43
N ASP A 82 -16.71 14.10 18.22
CA ASP A 82 -16.97 15.47 17.82
C ASP A 82 -18.28 15.51 17.01
N GLU A 83 -19.42 15.58 17.71
CA GLU A 83 -20.75 15.59 17.08
C GLU A 83 -20.97 16.79 16.15
N ALA A 84 -20.41 17.95 16.49
CA ALA A 84 -20.56 19.16 15.69
C ALA A 84 -19.81 19.04 14.37
N ALA A 85 -18.63 18.42 14.43
CA ALA A 85 -17.87 18.12 13.25
C ALA A 85 -18.41 16.86 12.56
N ASN A 86 -19.09 15.93 13.22
CA ASN A 86 -19.45 14.60 12.72
C ASN A 86 -18.26 13.64 12.54
N GLU A 87 -17.35 13.64 13.51
CA GLU A 87 -16.09 12.89 13.47
C GLU A 87 -15.82 12.10 14.75
N LEU A 88 -15.37 10.87 14.57
CA LEU A 88 -14.82 10.03 15.62
C LEU A 88 -13.29 10.06 15.51
N ARG A 89 -12.64 10.60 16.55
CA ARG A 89 -11.17 10.62 16.66
C ARG A 89 -10.69 9.58 17.66
N ILE A 90 -9.76 8.74 17.25
CA ILE A 90 -9.12 7.72 18.09
C ILE A 90 -7.61 7.96 18.09
N GLU A 91 -7.06 8.18 19.27
CA GLU A 91 -5.63 8.44 19.45
C GLU A 91 -5.05 7.46 20.47
N ILE A 92 -3.97 6.78 20.08
CA ILE A 92 -3.18 5.95 21.00
C ILE A 92 -1.96 6.76 21.43
N ASP A 93 -2.02 7.32 22.64
CA ASP A 93 -0.98 8.17 23.20
C ASP A 93 0.15 7.31 23.79
N ASP A 94 1.33 7.39 23.16
CA ASP A 94 2.55 6.73 23.61
C ASP A 94 3.27 7.68 24.59
N ASP A 95 2.91 7.61 25.87
CA ASP A 95 3.33 8.54 26.92
C ASP A 95 4.81 8.34 27.35
N ARG A 96 5.67 7.88 26.44
CA ARG A 96 7.09 7.57 26.66
C ARG A 96 7.95 8.84 26.73
N ARG A 97 7.83 9.58 27.83
CA ARG A 97 8.80 10.62 28.28
C ARG A 97 10.17 10.07 28.73
N GLY A 98 10.58 8.87 28.31
CA GLY A 98 11.78 8.20 28.80
C GLY A 98 12.78 7.84 27.71
N TRP A 99 13.88 8.59 27.64
CA TRP A 99 15.15 8.14 27.04
C TRP A 99 15.49 6.70 27.53
N LEU A 100 15.90 5.80 26.63
CA LEU A 100 16.54 4.49 26.96
C LEU A 100 15.64 3.29 27.35
N THR A 101 14.52 3.01 26.65
CA THR A 101 13.92 1.66 26.66
C THR A 101 13.96 1.02 25.26
N PHE A 102 15.14 0.52 24.88
CA PHE A 102 15.38 -0.22 23.63
C PHE A 102 14.95 -1.70 23.69
N GLY A 103 14.05 -2.06 24.61
CA GLY A 103 13.78 -3.47 24.93
C GLY A 103 12.42 -3.69 25.55
N MET A 104 11.38 -3.71 24.69
CA MET A 104 10.07 -4.39 24.80
C MET A 104 9.04 -3.56 24.02
N PHE A 105 9.09 -3.61 22.68
CA PHE A 105 8.00 -3.11 21.86
C PHE A 105 6.85 -4.10 21.94
N THR A 106 5.85 -3.84 22.78
CA THR A 106 4.58 -4.57 22.66
C THR A 106 3.79 -3.95 21.52
N ARG A 107 3.64 -4.68 20.41
CA ARG A 107 2.73 -4.25 19.32
C ARG A 107 1.32 -4.09 19.88
N ASN A 108 0.79 -2.88 19.85
CA ASN A 108 -0.60 -2.61 20.18
C ASN A 108 -1.49 -3.00 18.99
N LYS A 109 -2.73 -3.38 19.25
CA LYS A 109 -3.71 -3.65 18.20
C LYS A 109 -4.98 -2.86 18.48
N LEU A 110 -5.47 -2.17 17.47
CA LEU A 110 -6.74 -1.47 17.48
C LEU A 110 -7.64 -2.08 16.41
N TYR A 111 -8.82 -2.53 16.82
CA TYR A 111 -9.88 -2.97 15.94
C TYR A 111 -11.00 -1.94 16.01
N VAL A 112 -11.43 -1.44 14.86
CA VAL A 112 -12.58 -0.53 14.71
C VAL A 112 -13.54 -1.14 13.72
N SER A 113 -14.73 -1.49 14.17
CA SER A 113 -15.81 -1.95 13.31
C SER A 113 -16.79 -0.82 13.08
N LEU A 114 -16.97 -0.42 11.82
CA LEU A 114 -17.86 0.66 11.40
C LEU A 114 -19.19 0.07 10.93
N PRO A 115 -20.35 0.70 11.23
CA PRO A 115 -21.60 0.28 10.62
C PRO A 115 -21.54 0.43 9.09
N GLY A 116 -22.25 -0.43 8.35
CA GLY A 116 -22.29 -0.41 6.88
C GLY A 116 -22.94 0.84 6.31
N ARG A 117 -22.15 1.90 6.18
CA ARG A 117 -22.58 3.20 5.66
C ARG A 117 -21.42 3.93 4.98
N THR A 118 -21.78 4.80 4.05
CA THR A 118 -20.83 5.64 3.32
C THR A 118 -20.14 6.66 4.22
N MET A 119 -18.81 6.61 4.26
CA MET A 119 -17.94 7.58 4.92
C MET A 119 -17.70 8.82 4.06
N GLU A 120 -17.60 9.99 4.68
CA GLU A 120 -17.10 11.18 4.00
C GLU A 120 -15.56 11.21 4.03
N ASN A 121 -14.96 10.76 5.15
CA ASN A 121 -13.52 10.71 5.30
C ASN A 121 -13.06 9.63 6.26
N THR A 122 -12.07 8.85 5.85
CA THR A 122 -11.36 7.90 6.71
C THR A 122 -9.87 8.22 6.65
N ASN A 123 -9.29 8.69 7.76
CA ASN A 123 -7.88 9.03 7.86
C ASN A 123 -7.21 8.20 8.96
N ILE A 124 -6.25 7.37 8.58
CA ILE A 124 -5.55 6.44 9.48
C ILE A 124 -4.06 6.63 9.31
N GLN A 125 -3.38 6.97 10.41
CA GLN A 125 -1.96 7.24 10.41
C GLN A 125 -1.26 6.48 11.52
N THR A 126 -0.23 5.72 11.15
CA THR A 126 0.70 5.13 12.12
C THR A 126 2.14 5.40 11.75
N THR A 127 3.09 4.98 12.60
CA THR A 127 4.51 5.02 12.25
C THR A 127 5.01 3.64 11.83
N SER A 128 4.68 2.60 12.58
CA SER A 128 5.24 1.25 12.37
C SER A 128 4.21 0.13 12.43
N GLY A 129 2.94 0.46 12.62
CA GLY A 129 1.86 -0.52 12.65
C GLY A 129 1.38 -0.88 11.25
N HIS A 130 0.96 -2.14 11.10
CA HIS A 130 0.24 -2.58 9.91
C HIS A 130 -1.15 -1.95 9.87
N LEU A 131 -1.58 -1.45 8.71
CA LEU A 131 -2.94 -0.95 8.51
C LEU A 131 -3.70 -1.93 7.63
N SER A 132 -4.82 -2.44 8.13
CA SER A 132 -5.75 -3.28 7.38
C SER A 132 -7.10 -2.59 7.34
N LEU A 133 -7.54 -2.17 6.17
CA LEU A 133 -8.84 -1.55 5.93
C LEU A 133 -9.64 -2.50 5.05
N ALA A 134 -10.83 -2.86 5.49
CA ALA A 134 -11.73 -3.74 4.78
C ALA A 134 -13.14 -3.14 4.71
N ASP A 135 -13.83 -3.35 3.58
CA ASP A 135 -15.24 -3.00 3.39
C ASP A 135 -15.52 -1.52 3.71
N ILE A 136 -14.74 -0.63 3.12
CA ILE A 136 -14.91 0.83 3.28
C ILE A 136 -15.59 1.38 2.04
N ASP A 137 -16.80 1.90 2.22
CA ASP A 137 -17.51 2.70 1.23
C ASP A 137 -17.39 4.18 1.61
N GLY A 138 -16.91 5.03 0.70
CA GLY A 138 -17.06 6.48 0.78
C GLY A 138 -15.85 7.34 0.41
N GLY A 139 -16.07 8.66 0.43
CA GLY A 139 -15.28 9.72 -0.23
C GLY A 139 -13.75 9.64 -0.11
N ASP A 140 -13.17 10.35 0.87
CA ASP A 140 -11.71 10.45 1.00
C ASP A 140 -11.16 9.36 1.95
N VAL A 141 -10.33 8.44 1.45
CA VAL A 141 -9.62 7.45 2.28
C VAL A 141 -8.13 7.76 2.27
N ARG A 142 -7.54 7.99 3.45
CA ARG A 142 -6.10 8.19 3.64
C ARG A 142 -5.57 7.17 4.64
N ALA A 143 -4.67 6.30 4.19
CA ALA A 143 -4.00 5.32 5.04
C ALA A 143 -2.49 5.50 4.90
N SER A 144 -1.79 5.82 5.99
CA SER A 144 -0.34 6.01 5.92
C SER A 144 0.41 5.46 7.11
N THR A 145 1.59 4.91 6.84
CA THR A 145 2.54 4.47 7.85
C THR A 145 3.96 4.77 7.39
N THR A 146 4.97 4.65 8.24
CA THR A 146 6.37 4.78 7.81
C THR A 146 6.95 3.43 7.42
N SER A 147 6.69 2.41 8.22
CA SER A 147 7.33 1.08 8.05
C SER A 147 6.37 -0.09 8.15
N GLY A 148 5.08 0.15 8.39
CA GLY A 148 4.09 -0.92 8.33
C GLY A 148 3.63 -1.18 6.89
N ASP A 149 3.02 -2.33 6.69
CA ASP A 149 2.35 -2.67 5.44
C ASP A 149 0.92 -2.13 5.44
N LEU A 150 0.37 -1.91 4.26
CA LEU A 150 -1.00 -1.47 4.03
C LEU A 150 -1.75 -2.57 3.29
N SER A 151 -2.86 -3.03 3.84
CA SER A 151 -3.78 -3.96 3.19
C SER A 151 -5.15 -3.30 3.05
N LEU A 152 -5.58 -3.11 1.81
CA LEU A 152 -6.86 -2.52 1.44
C LEU A 152 -7.69 -3.59 0.73
N SER A 153 -8.81 -4.01 1.32
CA SER A 153 -9.68 -5.05 0.74
C SER A 153 -11.11 -4.52 0.62
N VAL A 154 -11.66 -4.53 -0.60
CA VAL A 154 -13.01 -4.04 -0.87
C VAL A 154 -13.18 -2.59 -0.42
N ILE A 155 -12.50 -1.68 -1.11
CA ILE A 155 -12.62 -0.23 -0.87
C ILE A 155 -13.31 0.40 -2.08
N ASP A 156 -14.41 1.10 -1.84
CA ASP A 156 -15.08 1.96 -2.82
C ASP A 156 -14.90 3.42 -2.39
N GLY A 157 -14.05 4.18 -3.08
CA GLY A 157 -13.69 5.52 -2.62
C GLY A 157 -13.39 6.53 -3.73
N GLU A 158 -13.85 7.77 -3.54
CA GLU A 158 -13.64 8.87 -4.49
C GLU A 158 -12.15 9.23 -4.58
N ASN A 159 -11.48 9.42 -3.43
CA ASN A 159 -10.06 9.74 -3.38
C ASN A 159 -9.33 8.89 -2.36
N VAL A 160 -8.58 7.90 -2.83
CA VAL A 160 -7.79 6.98 -2.00
C VAL A 160 -6.30 7.34 -2.08
N MET A 161 -5.69 7.61 -0.94
CA MET A 161 -4.25 7.82 -0.79
C MET A 161 -3.71 6.80 0.21
N ALA A 162 -2.91 5.85 -0.27
CA ALA A 162 -2.28 4.84 0.57
C ALA A 162 -0.75 4.96 0.46
N GLY A 163 -0.08 5.20 1.59
CA GLY A 163 1.34 5.56 1.60
C GLY A 163 2.16 4.90 2.70
N THR A 164 3.26 4.25 2.35
CA THR A 164 4.29 3.82 3.29
C THR A 164 5.68 4.22 2.79
N ASN A 165 6.72 4.12 3.61
CA ASN A 165 8.09 4.31 3.12
C ASN A 165 8.78 2.96 2.85
N SER A 166 8.47 1.95 3.64
CA SER A 166 9.22 0.69 3.62
C SER A 166 8.38 -0.57 3.71
N GLY A 167 7.07 -0.44 3.93
CA GLY A 167 6.17 -1.60 3.85
C GLY A 167 5.61 -1.77 2.46
N ASP A 168 4.87 -2.86 2.31
CA ASP A 168 4.16 -3.20 1.07
C ASP A 168 2.75 -2.63 1.08
N ILE A 169 2.19 -2.44 -0.11
CA ILE A 169 0.80 -1.99 -0.30
C ILE A 169 0.09 -3.04 -1.12
N VAL A 170 -0.95 -3.65 -0.53
CA VAL A 170 -1.77 -4.64 -1.20
C VAL A 170 -3.21 -4.14 -1.30
N VAL A 171 -3.72 -4.08 -2.52
CA VAL A 171 -5.12 -3.76 -2.84
C VAL A 171 -5.77 -5.00 -3.45
N ASP A 172 -6.63 -5.67 -2.68
CA ASP A 172 -7.33 -6.88 -3.13
C ASP A 172 -8.49 -6.56 -4.09
N ARG A 173 -9.27 -5.53 -3.76
CA ARG A 173 -10.32 -5.00 -4.63
C ARG A 173 -10.55 -3.53 -4.35
N GLY A 174 -10.44 -2.69 -5.37
CA GLY A 174 -10.69 -1.26 -5.27
C GLY A 174 -11.63 -0.74 -6.37
N THR A 175 -12.48 0.22 -6.03
CA THR A 175 -13.29 0.98 -7.00
C THR A 175 -13.28 2.47 -6.67
N GLY A 176 -13.59 3.31 -7.67
CA GLY A 176 -13.88 4.73 -7.48
C GLY A 176 -13.11 5.64 -8.42
N GLU A 177 -12.87 6.90 -8.03
CA GLU A 177 -12.34 7.88 -8.98
C GLU A 177 -10.81 7.88 -9.01
N THR A 178 -10.15 8.28 -7.92
CA THR A 178 -8.69 8.50 -7.91
C THR A 178 -8.00 7.71 -6.82
N TRP A 179 -6.99 6.92 -7.22
CA TRP A 179 -6.16 6.12 -6.32
C TRP A 179 -4.68 6.51 -6.48
N ASP A 180 -4.02 6.93 -5.40
CA ASP A 180 -2.59 7.22 -5.33
C ASP A 180 -1.91 6.29 -4.30
N LEU A 181 -1.18 5.30 -4.81
CA LEU A 181 -0.46 4.29 -4.05
C LEU A 181 1.03 4.60 -4.08
N LYS A 182 1.65 4.69 -2.89
CA LYS A 182 3.05 5.09 -2.79
C LYS A 182 3.83 4.33 -1.73
N THR A 183 4.94 3.75 -2.14
CA THR A 183 6.00 3.27 -1.24
C THR A 183 7.36 3.76 -1.72
N SER A 184 8.41 3.68 -0.89
CA SER A 184 9.78 3.94 -1.38
C SER A 184 10.47 2.63 -1.72
N SER A 185 10.28 1.59 -0.92
CA SER A 185 11.06 0.34 -1.04
C SER A 185 10.25 -0.95 -0.94
N GLY A 186 8.98 -0.89 -0.58
CA GLY A 186 8.12 -2.07 -0.63
C GLY A 186 7.47 -2.22 -1.99
N ASP A 187 6.68 -3.27 -2.11
CA ASP A 187 5.98 -3.62 -3.34
C ASP A 187 4.57 -3.03 -3.34
N ILE A 188 3.99 -2.86 -4.53
CA ILE A 188 2.60 -2.42 -4.71
C ILE A 188 1.86 -3.48 -5.53
N ASP A 189 0.93 -4.19 -4.91
CA ASP A 189 0.09 -5.18 -5.57
C ASP A 189 -1.36 -4.68 -5.65
N VAL A 190 -1.93 -4.67 -6.85
CA VAL A 190 -3.36 -4.40 -7.08
C VAL A 190 -3.95 -5.58 -7.86
N TYR A 191 -4.81 -6.38 -7.22
CA TYR A 191 -5.32 -7.63 -7.82
C TYR A 191 -6.61 -7.48 -8.62
N THR A 192 -7.43 -6.48 -8.32
CA THR A 192 -8.66 -6.19 -9.07
C THR A 192 -9.03 -4.75 -8.84
N GLY A 193 -9.32 -4.00 -9.90
CA GLY A 193 -9.82 -2.64 -9.72
C GLY A 193 -10.53 -2.03 -10.91
N ASP A 194 -11.43 -1.09 -10.61
CA ASP A 194 -12.15 -0.26 -11.58
C ASP A 194 -12.07 1.21 -11.13
N PHE A 195 -11.24 1.99 -11.80
CA PHE A 195 -10.87 3.34 -11.39
C PHE A 195 -11.12 4.37 -12.50
N SER A 196 -11.30 5.64 -12.18
CA SER A 196 -11.04 6.67 -13.20
C SER A 196 -9.54 6.85 -13.40
N ASN A 197 -8.77 6.98 -12.32
CA ASN A 197 -7.34 7.22 -12.35
C ASN A 197 -6.62 6.40 -11.27
N LEU A 198 -5.71 5.53 -11.69
CA LEU A 198 -4.80 4.82 -10.80
C LEU A 198 -3.38 5.36 -10.96
N LYS A 199 -2.73 5.67 -9.85
CA LYS A 199 -1.32 6.06 -9.81
C LYS A 199 -0.55 5.21 -8.82
N THR A 200 0.55 4.61 -9.27
CA THR A 200 1.48 3.83 -8.44
C THR A 200 2.87 4.45 -8.49
N ASN A 201 3.51 4.57 -7.32
CA ASN A 201 4.86 5.13 -7.21
C ASN A 201 5.70 4.30 -6.23
N THR A 202 6.85 3.82 -6.70
CA THR A 202 7.86 3.15 -5.87
C THR A 202 9.25 3.64 -6.25
N SER A 203 10.27 3.49 -5.41
CA SER A 203 11.65 3.76 -5.86
C SER A 203 12.27 2.48 -6.40
N SER A 204 12.13 1.38 -5.66
CA SER A 204 12.85 0.13 -5.94
C SER A 204 12.05 -1.16 -5.75
N GLY A 205 10.82 -1.08 -5.23
CA GLY A 205 9.96 -2.27 -5.14
C GLY A 205 9.26 -2.56 -6.45
N GLU A 206 8.71 -3.75 -6.56
CA GLU A 206 7.94 -4.21 -7.70
C GLU A 206 6.52 -3.62 -7.67
N THR A 207 5.90 -3.48 -8.84
CA THR A 207 4.48 -3.16 -8.92
C THR A 207 3.77 -4.22 -9.76
N THR A 208 2.82 -4.92 -9.14
CA THR A 208 1.96 -5.89 -9.80
C THR A 208 0.57 -5.30 -9.98
N LEU A 209 0.08 -5.26 -11.22
CA LEU A 209 -1.30 -4.87 -11.53
C LEU A 209 -2.00 -6.03 -12.23
N ASP A 210 -2.98 -6.66 -11.58
CA ASP A 210 -3.80 -7.73 -12.16
C ASP A 210 -5.25 -7.25 -12.29
N GLN A 211 -5.87 -7.51 -13.45
CA GLN A 211 -7.28 -7.23 -13.72
C GLN A 211 -7.72 -5.80 -13.33
N VAL A 212 -6.94 -4.81 -13.75
CA VAL A 212 -7.23 -3.39 -13.52
C VAL A 212 -7.83 -2.74 -14.76
N ALA A 213 -9.01 -2.16 -14.60
CA ALA A 213 -9.60 -1.24 -15.55
C ALA A 213 -9.50 0.19 -15.01
N ALA A 214 -9.00 1.13 -15.82
CA ALA A 214 -9.10 2.55 -15.51
C ALA A 214 -9.24 3.42 -16.76
N GLU A 215 -9.65 4.69 -16.61
CA GLU A 215 -9.45 5.64 -17.72
C GLU A 215 -7.95 5.90 -17.91
N THR A 216 -7.22 6.13 -16.81
CA THR A 216 -5.76 6.25 -16.83
C THR A 216 -5.06 5.45 -15.74
N ILE A 217 -3.93 4.84 -16.11
CA ILE A 217 -3.02 4.14 -15.21
C ILE A 217 -1.64 4.78 -15.33
N GLY A 218 -1.12 5.36 -14.25
CA GLY A 218 0.21 5.97 -14.20
C GLY A 218 1.15 5.20 -13.27
N HIS A 219 2.24 4.66 -13.79
CA HIS A 219 3.29 4.04 -12.98
C HIS A 219 4.59 4.84 -13.04
N HIS A 220 5.21 5.04 -11.87
CA HIS A 220 6.54 5.62 -11.77
C HIS A 220 7.44 4.83 -10.82
N SER A 221 8.62 4.44 -11.32
CA SER A 221 9.68 3.88 -10.51
C SER A 221 11.06 4.41 -10.87
N SER A 222 12.06 4.17 -10.01
CA SER A 222 13.46 4.39 -10.38
C SER A 222 14.06 3.09 -10.91
N SER A 223 13.92 2.00 -10.16
CA SER A 223 14.49 0.70 -10.50
C SER A 223 13.57 -0.47 -10.17
N GLY A 224 12.30 -0.19 -9.86
CA GLY A 224 11.30 -1.21 -9.62
C GLY A 224 10.70 -1.70 -10.93
N ASP A 225 10.45 -3.00 -11.02
CA ASP A 225 9.83 -3.62 -12.17
C ASP A 225 8.31 -3.41 -12.13
N LEU A 226 7.69 -3.42 -13.31
CA LEU A 226 6.24 -3.36 -13.46
C LEU A 226 5.77 -4.62 -14.17
N GLU A 227 4.94 -5.41 -13.50
CA GLU A 227 4.19 -6.52 -14.07
C GLU A 227 2.70 -6.14 -14.14
N GLY A 228 2.11 -6.22 -15.33
CA GLY A 228 0.72 -5.85 -15.58
C GLY A 228 0.00 -6.89 -16.42
N GLU A 229 -1.11 -7.43 -15.93
CA GLU A 229 -1.92 -8.44 -16.64
C GLU A 229 -3.39 -8.02 -16.74
N LEU A 230 -4.01 -8.29 -17.90
CA LEU A 230 -5.40 -7.95 -18.19
C LEU A 230 -5.77 -6.47 -17.99
N LEU A 231 -4.83 -5.56 -18.25
CA LEU A 231 -5.02 -4.12 -18.04
C LEU A 231 -5.91 -3.49 -19.11
N GLN A 232 -6.70 -2.49 -18.70
CA GLN A 232 -7.54 -1.68 -19.59
C GLN A 232 -7.42 -0.20 -19.23
N GLY A 233 -7.20 0.66 -20.23
CA GLY A 233 -7.08 2.11 -20.03
C GLY A 233 -5.92 2.73 -20.78
N GLU A 234 -5.69 4.03 -20.57
CA GLU A 234 -4.48 4.71 -21.02
C GLU A 234 -3.34 4.51 -20.01
N LEU A 235 -2.25 3.87 -20.43
CA LEU A 235 -1.13 3.54 -19.55
C LEU A 235 0.03 4.50 -19.76
N THR A 236 0.55 5.10 -18.69
CA THR A 236 1.77 5.91 -18.71
C THR A 236 2.79 5.34 -17.72
N VAL A 237 3.83 4.72 -18.24
CA VAL A 237 4.89 4.07 -17.45
C VAL A 237 6.20 4.84 -17.58
N ARG A 238 6.81 5.17 -16.43
CA ARG A 238 8.15 5.78 -16.38
C ARG A 238 9.03 5.11 -15.34
N THR A 239 10.04 4.38 -15.79
CA THR A 239 11.09 3.80 -14.95
C THR A 239 12.46 4.27 -15.42
N SER A 240 13.51 4.18 -14.58
CA SER A 240 14.88 4.43 -15.07
C SER A 240 15.52 3.14 -15.56
N SER A 241 15.35 2.05 -14.82
CA SER A 241 16.05 0.79 -15.09
C SER A 241 15.25 -0.48 -14.82
N GLY A 242 14.01 -0.38 -14.35
CA GLY A 242 13.17 -1.56 -14.14
C GLY A 242 12.66 -2.13 -15.46
N GLU A 243 12.41 -3.44 -15.47
CA GLU A 243 11.72 -4.16 -16.53
C GLU A 243 10.24 -3.80 -16.53
N VAL A 244 9.62 -3.79 -17.72
CA VAL A 244 8.20 -3.51 -17.89
C VAL A 244 7.60 -4.65 -18.70
N GLU A 245 6.78 -5.48 -18.06
CA GLU A 245 5.99 -6.53 -18.68
C GLU A 245 4.51 -6.18 -18.53
N VAL A 246 3.84 -5.88 -19.65
CA VAL A 246 2.44 -5.42 -19.63
C VAL A 246 1.61 -6.08 -20.71
N ASN A 247 0.55 -6.75 -20.30
CA ASN A 247 -0.49 -7.30 -21.16
C ASN A 247 -1.78 -6.49 -21.01
N VAL A 248 -2.15 -5.75 -22.08
CA VAL A 248 -3.42 -5.03 -22.15
C VAL A 248 -4.46 -5.84 -22.93
N GLN A 249 -5.73 -5.76 -22.53
CA GLN A 249 -6.81 -6.44 -23.27
C GLN A 249 -6.95 -5.85 -24.68
N GLN A 250 -6.92 -4.52 -24.77
CA GLN A 250 -7.03 -3.78 -26.04
C GLN A 250 -6.27 -2.45 -25.92
N LEU A 251 -5.76 -1.95 -27.04
CA LEU A 251 -5.19 -0.60 -27.12
C LEU A 251 -6.30 0.45 -27.21
N ASN A 252 -6.60 1.09 -26.08
CA ASN A 252 -7.53 2.21 -25.99
C ASN A 252 -6.79 3.50 -25.68
N GLY A 253 -7.07 4.56 -26.45
CA GLY A 253 -6.49 5.87 -26.20
C GLY A 253 -4.98 5.88 -26.40
N ASN A 254 -4.26 6.67 -25.60
CA ASN A 254 -2.83 6.86 -25.76
C ASN A 254 -2.03 6.25 -24.61
N SER A 255 -1.28 5.19 -24.89
CA SER A 255 -0.36 4.56 -23.94
C SER A 255 1.10 4.90 -24.25
N SER A 256 1.93 4.99 -23.22
CA SER A 256 3.35 5.23 -23.35
C SER A 256 4.20 4.57 -22.27
N VAL A 257 5.35 4.05 -22.69
CA VAL A 257 6.38 3.49 -21.82
C VAL A 257 7.69 4.23 -22.08
N GLN A 258 8.32 4.73 -21.03
CA GLN A 258 9.62 5.38 -21.08
C GLN A 258 10.55 4.78 -20.03
N THR A 259 11.67 4.24 -20.50
CA THR A 259 12.76 3.75 -19.64
C THR A 259 14.12 4.18 -20.16
N SER A 260 15.12 4.28 -19.28
CA SER A 260 16.49 4.59 -19.72
C SER A 260 17.25 3.32 -20.10
N SER A 261 17.08 2.25 -19.34
CA SER A 261 17.84 1.01 -19.51
C SER A 261 17.07 -0.27 -19.25
N GLY A 262 15.77 -0.18 -18.93
CA GLY A 262 14.92 -1.36 -18.77
C GLY A 262 14.48 -1.93 -20.11
N ASP A 263 14.23 -3.23 -20.11
CA ASP A 263 13.58 -3.95 -21.20
C ASP A 263 12.07 -3.76 -21.11
N VAL A 264 11.40 -3.84 -22.25
CA VAL A 264 9.94 -3.67 -22.34
C VAL A 264 9.35 -4.84 -23.12
N ASP A 265 8.52 -5.63 -22.45
CA ASP A 265 7.60 -6.58 -23.07
C ASP A 265 6.18 -6.00 -22.99
N TRP A 266 5.55 -5.84 -24.15
CA TRP A 266 4.18 -5.34 -24.24
C TRP A 266 3.31 -6.21 -25.12
N GLY A 267 2.26 -6.77 -24.53
CA GLY A 267 1.25 -7.56 -25.20
C GLY A 267 -0.09 -6.85 -25.38
N VAL A 268 -0.73 -7.06 -26.53
CA VAL A 268 -2.09 -6.60 -26.81
C VAL A 268 -2.97 -7.81 -27.20
N GLN A 269 -3.96 -8.14 -26.36
CA GLN A 269 -4.74 -9.36 -26.54
C GLN A 269 -5.78 -9.31 -27.67
N GLU A 270 -6.33 -8.13 -27.95
CA GLU A 270 -7.31 -7.94 -29.03
C GLU A 270 -6.74 -7.00 -30.10
N THR A 271 -6.76 -7.43 -31.36
CA THR A 271 -6.27 -6.61 -32.48
C THR A 271 -7.09 -5.31 -32.60
N PRO A 272 -6.47 -4.12 -32.48
CA PRO A 272 -7.19 -2.86 -32.61
C PRO A 272 -7.63 -2.63 -34.06
N ALA A 273 -8.85 -2.12 -34.25
CA ALA A 273 -9.34 -1.70 -35.57
C ALA A 273 -8.58 -0.47 -36.10
N SER A 274 -8.07 0.37 -35.20
CA SER A 274 -7.29 1.55 -35.54
C SER A 274 -6.26 1.88 -34.46
N ALA A 275 -4.98 1.88 -34.80
CA ALA A 275 -3.91 2.20 -33.87
C ALA A 275 -2.61 2.63 -34.57
N GLU A 276 -1.74 3.31 -33.82
CA GLU A 276 -0.38 3.67 -34.21
C GLU A 276 0.63 3.19 -33.16
N LEU A 277 1.65 2.46 -33.60
CA LEU A 277 2.78 2.03 -32.76
C LEU A 277 4.01 2.88 -33.12
N ASN A 278 4.65 3.46 -32.11
CA ASN A 278 5.90 4.20 -32.22
C ASN A 278 6.93 3.63 -31.23
N VAL A 279 7.83 2.80 -31.73
CA VAL A 279 8.77 2.03 -30.92
C VAL A 279 10.19 2.47 -31.20
N ASN A 280 10.95 2.82 -30.16
CA ASN A 280 12.32 3.30 -30.30
C ASN A 280 13.21 2.73 -29.20
N SER A 281 14.36 2.17 -29.57
CA SER A 281 15.42 1.77 -28.64
C SER A 281 16.73 2.41 -29.08
N GLY A 282 17.45 3.08 -28.17
CA GLY A 282 18.69 3.77 -28.54
C GLY A 282 19.84 2.83 -28.91
N SER A 283 19.88 1.62 -28.34
CA SER A 283 20.92 0.62 -28.64
C SER A 283 20.49 -0.83 -28.52
N GLY A 284 19.30 -1.11 -27.99
CA GLY A 284 18.75 -2.46 -27.93
C GLY A 284 18.06 -2.86 -29.23
N SER A 285 17.59 -4.10 -29.23
CA SER A 285 16.79 -4.69 -30.29
C SER A 285 15.31 -4.33 -30.16
N ILE A 286 14.62 -4.38 -31.28
CA ILE A 286 13.16 -4.20 -31.35
C ILE A 286 12.62 -5.40 -32.10
N ASP A 287 11.76 -6.17 -31.44
CA ASP A 287 10.99 -7.24 -32.05
C ASP A 287 9.49 -6.91 -31.94
N VAL A 288 8.77 -7.01 -33.07
CA VAL A 288 7.35 -6.68 -33.15
C VAL A 288 6.62 -7.74 -33.97
N GLU A 289 5.73 -8.48 -33.33
CA GLU A 289 4.92 -9.55 -33.92
C GLU A 289 3.43 -9.18 -33.99
N GLY A 290 2.67 -9.85 -34.88
CA GLY A 290 1.21 -9.66 -34.97
C GLY A 290 0.74 -8.41 -35.71
N VAL A 291 1.63 -7.80 -36.49
CA VAL A 291 1.40 -6.56 -37.26
C VAL A 291 1.45 -6.80 -38.77
N GLU A 292 1.25 -8.03 -39.23
CA GLU A 292 1.34 -8.47 -40.62
C GLU A 292 0.35 -7.75 -41.55
N GLN A 293 -0.81 -7.35 -41.01
CA GLN A 293 -1.85 -6.61 -41.73
C GLN A 293 -1.70 -5.09 -41.64
N TRP A 294 -0.71 -4.59 -40.91
CA TRP A 294 -0.52 -3.16 -40.65
C TRP A 294 0.36 -2.51 -41.73
N GLN A 295 0.24 -1.19 -41.87
CA GLN A 295 1.20 -0.41 -42.64
C GLN A 295 2.43 -0.14 -41.77
N THR A 296 3.53 -0.80 -42.10
CA THR A 296 4.78 -0.70 -41.34
C THR A 296 5.81 0.17 -42.04
N GLN A 297 6.58 0.91 -41.26
CA GLN A 297 7.72 1.69 -41.70
C GLN A 297 8.90 1.44 -40.76
N LEU A 298 9.93 0.80 -41.29
CA LEU A 298 11.22 0.70 -40.62
C LEU A 298 12.07 1.91 -41.03
N ASN A 299 12.36 2.80 -40.08
CA ASN A 299 13.15 4.00 -40.35
C ASN A 299 14.65 3.70 -40.30
N GLU A 300 15.09 3.03 -39.23
CA GLU A 300 16.49 2.66 -38.92
C GLU A 300 16.50 1.36 -38.09
N GLU A 301 17.66 0.80 -37.75
CA GLU A 301 17.77 -0.42 -36.88
C GLU A 301 17.13 -0.24 -35.49
N HIS A 302 16.88 1.01 -35.09
CA HIS A 302 16.53 1.43 -33.74
C HIS A 302 15.15 2.11 -33.63
N SER A 303 14.38 2.11 -34.72
CA SER A 303 13.06 2.76 -34.76
C SER A 303 12.09 2.02 -35.66
N PHE A 304 10.94 1.65 -35.09
CA PHE A 304 9.87 0.93 -35.75
C PHE A 304 8.55 1.71 -35.62
N GLN A 305 7.81 1.79 -36.73
CA GLN A 305 6.48 2.37 -36.77
C GLN A 305 5.52 1.42 -37.47
N ALA A 306 4.32 1.29 -36.93
CA ALA A 306 3.23 0.54 -37.55
C ALA A 306 1.91 1.27 -37.36
N THR A 307 1.04 1.23 -38.37
CA THR A 307 -0.28 1.86 -38.33
C THR A 307 -1.37 0.94 -38.89
N ILE A 308 -2.55 0.99 -38.30
CA ILE A 308 -3.77 0.36 -38.79
C ILE A 308 -4.93 1.35 -38.65
N GLY A 309 -5.85 1.33 -39.63
CA GLY A 309 -7.01 2.23 -39.64
C GLY A 309 -6.62 3.71 -39.79
N ASN A 310 -7.17 4.57 -38.93
CA ASN A 310 -7.00 6.03 -38.92
C ASN A 310 -6.24 6.55 -37.67
N ASN A 311 -5.43 5.71 -37.02
CA ASN A 311 -4.68 6.01 -35.80
C ASN A 311 -5.52 6.57 -34.62
N GLU A 312 -6.66 5.95 -34.29
CA GLU A 312 -7.52 6.40 -33.18
C GLU A 312 -6.89 6.18 -31.79
N SER A 313 -6.10 5.12 -31.64
CA SER A 313 -5.33 4.80 -30.43
C SER A 313 -3.83 4.82 -30.73
N SER A 314 -2.97 5.00 -29.72
CA SER A 314 -1.53 4.97 -29.92
C SER A 314 -0.77 4.30 -28.77
N LEU A 315 0.34 3.64 -29.13
CA LEU A 315 1.33 3.14 -28.19
C LEU A 315 2.70 3.73 -28.54
N LYS A 316 3.34 4.38 -27.57
CA LYS A 316 4.70 4.87 -27.69
C LYS A 316 5.63 4.18 -26.69
N VAL A 317 6.56 3.38 -27.18
CA VAL A 317 7.59 2.75 -26.35
C VAL A 317 8.94 3.39 -26.65
N THR A 318 9.67 3.78 -25.61
CA THR A 318 11.01 4.34 -25.73
C THR A 318 11.92 3.84 -24.63
N THR A 319 13.01 3.17 -25.01
CA THR A 319 14.12 2.81 -24.12
C THR A 319 15.43 3.41 -24.61
N GLY A 320 16.33 3.77 -23.68
CA GLY A 320 17.66 4.24 -24.04
C GLY A 320 18.58 3.11 -24.48
N SER A 321 18.53 1.97 -23.80
CA SER A 321 19.44 0.83 -24.06
C SER A 321 18.83 -0.56 -23.93
N GLY A 322 17.58 -0.69 -23.50
CA GLY A 322 16.92 -1.99 -23.34
C GLY A 322 16.39 -2.57 -24.66
N ASP A 323 16.08 -3.85 -24.62
CA ASP A 323 15.36 -4.55 -25.68
C ASP A 323 13.86 -4.26 -25.57
N ILE A 324 13.17 -4.27 -26.71
CA ILE A 324 11.71 -4.11 -26.77
C ILE A 324 11.14 -5.29 -27.52
N GLU A 325 10.27 -6.04 -26.85
CA GLU A 325 9.42 -7.08 -27.43
C GLU A 325 7.97 -6.58 -27.39
N LEU A 326 7.29 -6.68 -28.52
CA LEU A 326 5.93 -6.19 -28.68
C LEU A 326 5.12 -7.20 -29.50
N TRP A 327 3.97 -7.61 -29.01
CA TRP A 327 3.11 -8.52 -29.75
C TRP A 327 1.65 -8.07 -29.72
N VAL A 328 0.96 -8.31 -30.83
CA VAL A 328 -0.48 -8.11 -30.96
C VAL A 328 -1.09 -9.45 -31.36
N ASN A 329 -2.05 -9.96 -30.59
CA ASN A 329 -2.73 -11.20 -30.98
C ASN A 329 -3.50 -11.02 -32.30
N GLU A 330 -3.48 -12.06 -33.13
CA GLU A 330 -4.22 -12.18 -34.41
C GLU A 330 -5.54 -12.97 -34.28
#